data_AF-A0A522JSS9-F1
#
_entry.id   AF-A0A522JSS9-F1
#
_cell.length_a   1.000
_cell.length_b   1.000
_cell.length_c   1.000
_cell.angle_alpha   90.00
_cell.angle_beta   90.00
_cell.angle_gamma   90.00
#
_symmetry.space_group_name_H-M   'P 1'
#
loop_
_entity.id
_entity.type
_entity.pdbx_description
1 polymer ?
#
loop_
_entity_poly.entity_id
_entity_poly.type
_entity_poly.pdbx_seq_one_letter_code
_entity_poly.pdbx_strand_id
1 'polypeptide(L)'
;MSYDERDAAMDEMYERIGDELYPEHRMQAIGEFTADRLSSYYLANPMVMRPAVDALQEAKSLKANGHHSAAVVFCTTTIELLLKATLLQPIVYGLVHNDGLADIIVKHAVGQTGFDRYRNLLSRLFRELADLDISNVSRDGVSVALIDESRRVQDLRNDIIHKGHACDAAAAENAFDVAVAVFDKIVVDVLWSIGLAVGEKGRIERRQFT
;
A
#
# COMPACT_ATOMS: atom_id res chain seq x y z
N MET A 1 -3.74 33.84 37.27
CA MET A 1 -4.77 32.81 37.53
C MET A 1 -4.17 31.88 38.57
N SER A 2 -4.78 31.78 39.74
CA SER A 2 -4.28 30.97 40.85
C SER A 2 -4.88 29.58 40.70
N TYR A 3 -4.06 28.60 40.33
CA TYR A 3 -4.45 27.20 40.30
C TYR A 3 -4.62 26.75 41.75
N ASP A 4 -5.86 26.46 42.15
CA ASP A 4 -6.19 26.13 43.54
C ASP A 4 -6.27 24.61 43.77
N GLU A 5 -6.39 24.20 45.03
CA GLU A 5 -6.47 22.77 45.39
C GLU A 5 -7.71 22.08 44.80
N ARG A 6 -8.74 22.83 44.42
CA ARG A 6 -9.92 22.29 43.75
C ARG A 6 -9.63 22.06 42.26
N ASP A 7 -8.89 22.95 41.62
CA ASP A 7 -8.41 22.76 40.24
C ASP A 7 -7.52 21.52 40.16
N ALA A 8 -6.59 21.34 41.10
CA ALA A 8 -5.72 20.16 41.18
C ALA A 8 -6.51 18.86 41.39
N ALA A 9 -7.51 18.87 42.29
CA ALA A 9 -8.35 17.70 42.55
C ALA A 9 -9.29 17.37 41.38
N MET A 10 -9.73 18.40 40.62
CA MET A 10 -10.52 18.22 39.42
C MET A 10 -9.70 17.64 38.27
N ASP A 11 -8.47 18.12 38.05
CA ASP A 11 -7.59 17.58 37.02
C ASP A 11 -7.18 16.14 37.32
N GLU A 12 -6.88 15.82 38.59
CA GLU A 12 -6.57 14.46 39.02
C GLU A 12 -7.80 13.53 38.91
N MET A 13 -9.02 14.06 39.08
CA MET A 13 -10.27 13.34 38.81
C MET A 13 -10.49 13.11 37.32
N TYR A 14 -10.20 14.09 36.45
CA TYR A 14 -10.29 13.94 34.99
C TYR A 14 -9.25 12.99 34.42
N GLU A 15 -8.01 13.01 34.93
CA GLU A 15 -6.97 12.03 34.57
C GLU A 15 -7.40 10.62 34.96
N ARG A 16 -7.92 10.44 36.19
CA ARG A 16 -8.36 9.13 36.67
C ARG A 16 -9.58 8.59 35.91
N ILE A 17 -10.52 9.45 35.51
CA ILE A 17 -11.63 9.12 34.61
C ILE A 17 -11.10 8.79 33.21
N GLY A 18 -10.10 9.52 32.72
CA GLY A 18 -9.37 9.21 31.48
C GLY A 18 -8.72 7.82 31.51
N ASP A 19 -8.07 7.48 32.61
CA ASP A 19 -7.36 6.21 32.80
C ASP A 19 -8.30 5.02 33.08
N GLU A 20 -9.47 5.26 33.68
CA GLU A 20 -10.45 4.19 33.95
C GLU A 20 -11.42 3.92 32.77
N LEU A 21 -11.75 4.91 31.95
CA LEU A 21 -12.70 4.75 30.83
C LEU A 21 -12.05 4.57 29.45
N TYR A 22 -10.76 4.91 29.27
CA TYR A 22 -10.20 5.10 27.92
C TYR A 22 -8.92 4.33 27.52
N PRO A 23 -8.21 3.48 28.30
CA PRO A 23 -7.02 2.82 27.78
C PRO A 23 -7.31 1.91 26.57
N GLU A 24 -8.36 1.08 26.68
CA GLU A 24 -8.75 0.13 25.63
C GLU A 24 -9.50 0.84 24.48
N HIS A 25 -10.36 1.81 24.80
CA HIS A 25 -11.13 2.57 23.81
C HIS A 25 -10.31 3.64 23.09
N ARG A 26 -9.21 4.13 23.65
CA ARG A 26 -8.32 5.10 22.98
C ARG A 26 -7.56 4.44 21.84
N MET A 27 -7.04 3.23 22.02
CA MET A 27 -6.41 2.48 20.92
C MET A 27 -7.42 2.13 19.84
N GLN A 28 -8.64 1.72 20.23
CA GLN A 28 -9.72 1.48 19.28
C GLN A 28 -10.13 2.75 18.53
N ALA A 29 -10.31 3.87 19.22
CA ALA A 29 -10.67 5.16 18.61
C ALA A 29 -9.57 5.69 17.69
N ILE A 30 -8.29 5.49 18.03
CA ILE A 30 -7.16 5.83 17.16
C ILE A 30 -7.17 4.93 15.91
N GLY A 31 -7.45 3.63 16.06
CA GLY A 31 -7.58 2.68 14.95
C GLY A 31 -8.73 3.03 14.00
N GLU A 32 -9.93 3.26 14.54
CA GLU A 32 -11.13 3.65 13.79
C GLU A 32 -10.93 5.00 13.08
N PHE A 33 -10.36 5.98 13.78
CA PHE A 33 -10.02 7.29 13.18
C PHE A 33 -9.00 7.19 12.05
N THR A 34 -8.01 6.30 12.18
CA THR A 34 -6.99 6.08 11.16
C THR A 34 -7.59 5.38 9.93
N ALA A 35 -8.42 4.36 10.14
CA ALA A 35 -9.12 3.65 9.06
C ALA A 35 -10.09 4.56 8.28
N ASP A 36 -10.85 5.41 8.99
CA ASP A 36 -11.76 6.38 8.38
C ASP A 36 -11.01 7.41 7.53
N ARG A 37 -9.86 7.90 8.03
CA ARG A 37 -9.03 8.85 7.30
C ARG A 37 -8.38 8.22 6.07
N LEU A 38 -7.86 7.01 6.19
CA LEU A 38 -7.31 6.26 5.05
C LEU A 38 -8.37 6.00 3.98
N SER A 39 -9.55 5.58 4.40
CA SER A 39 -10.68 5.33 3.50
C SER A 39 -11.19 6.57 2.79
N SER A 40 -11.18 7.73 3.46
CA SER A 40 -11.69 8.98 2.90
C SER A 40 -11.00 9.38 1.58
N TYR A 41 -9.69 9.16 1.46
CA TYR A 41 -8.95 9.44 0.23
C TYR A 41 -9.48 8.61 -0.93
N TYR A 42 -9.64 7.30 -0.72
CA TYR A 42 -10.09 6.37 -1.75
C TYR A 42 -11.53 6.62 -2.18
N LEU A 43 -12.40 6.99 -1.23
CA LEU A 43 -13.79 7.33 -1.55
C LEU A 43 -13.90 8.65 -2.34
N ALA A 44 -13.01 9.60 -2.09
CA ALA A 44 -12.91 10.83 -2.89
C ALA A 44 -12.26 10.59 -4.26
N ASN A 45 -11.39 9.58 -4.36
CA ASN A 45 -10.62 9.25 -5.57
C ASN A 45 -10.82 7.77 -5.96
N PRO A 46 -12.06 7.33 -6.26
CA PRO A 46 -12.37 5.91 -6.42
C PRO A 46 -11.69 5.26 -7.62
N MET A 47 -11.11 6.04 -8.54
CA MET A 47 -10.41 5.55 -9.72
C MET A 47 -8.88 5.65 -9.61
N VAL A 48 -8.32 5.86 -8.41
CA VAL A 48 -6.85 6.00 -8.24
C VAL A 48 -6.05 4.81 -8.79
N MET A 49 -6.63 3.60 -8.76
CA MET A 49 -6.00 2.39 -9.30
C MET A 49 -6.16 2.24 -10.83
N ARG A 50 -7.01 3.04 -11.47
CA ARG A 50 -7.36 2.87 -12.88
C ARG A 50 -6.15 2.81 -13.82
N PRO A 51 -5.12 3.67 -13.69
CA PRO A 51 -3.93 3.59 -14.53
C PRO A 51 -3.20 2.24 -14.42
N ALA A 52 -3.17 1.64 -13.22
CA ALA A 52 -2.54 0.33 -13.02
C ALA A 52 -3.33 -0.80 -13.70
N VAL A 53 -4.66 -0.72 -13.64
CA VAL A 53 -5.57 -1.67 -14.31
C VAL A 53 -5.42 -1.58 -15.82
N ASP A 54 -5.39 -0.36 -16.38
CA ASP A 54 -5.20 -0.17 -17.81
C ASP A 54 -3.83 -0.70 -18.27
N ALA A 55 -2.77 -0.44 -17.50
CA ALA A 55 -1.44 -0.99 -17.78
C ALA A 55 -1.40 -2.52 -17.74
N LEU A 56 -2.15 -3.15 -16.83
CA LEU A 56 -2.21 -4.61 -16.73
C LEU A 56 -2.97 -5.24 -17.91
N GLN A 57 -4.05 -4.59 -18.37
CA GLN A 57 -4.77 -5.03 -19.57
C GLN A 57 -3.90 -4.89 -20.83
N GLU A 58 -3.13 -3.82 -20.93
CA GLU A 58 -2.18 -3.64 -22.02
C GLU A 58 -1.08 -4.70 -21.98
N ALA A 59 -0.50 -4.98 -20.80
CA ALA A 59 0.47 -6.06 -20.63
C ALA A 59 -0.10 -7.42 -21.09
N LYS A 60 -1.37 -7.71 -20.74
CA LYS A 60 -2.07 -8.92 -21.15
C LYS A 60 -2.19 -9.03 -22.67
N SER A 61 -2.58 -7.94 -23.32
CA SER A 61 -2.71 -7.84 -24.78
C SER A 61 -1.35 -8.03 -25.48
N LEU A 62 -0.32 -7.32 -25.04
CA LEU A 62 1.03 -7.41 -25.59
C LEU A 62 1.60 -8.83 -25.46
N LYS A 63 1.41 -9.46 -24.30
CA LYS A 63 1.82 -10.85 -24.06
C LYS A 63 1.13 -11.81 -25.04
N ALA A 64 -0.18 -11.69 -25.21
CA ALA A 64 -0.96 -12.54 -26.10
C ALA A 64 -0.55 -12.41 -27.58
N ASN A 65 -0.01 -11.25 -27.96
CA ASN A 65 0.47 -10.96 -29.32
C ASN A 65 1.98 -11.23 -29.51
N GLY A 66 2.67 -11.84 -28.53
CA GLY A 66 4.09 -12.19 -28.64
C GLY A 66 5.06 -11.02 -28.41
N HIS A 67 4.57 -9.87 -27.92
CA HIS A 67 5.40 -8.70 -27.61
C HIS A 67 5.96 -8.78 -26.17
N HIS A 68 6.79 -9.79 -25.90
CA HIS A 68 7.24 -10.15 -24.55
C HIS A 68 7.96 -9.01 -23.82
N SER A 69 8.95 -8.37 -24.44
CA SER A 69 9.69 -7.26 -23.79
C SER A 69 8.78 -6.07 -23.47
N ALA A 70 7.83 -5.74 -24.34
CA ALA A 70 6.85 -4.68 -24.08
C ALA A 70 5.90 -5.08 -22.95
N ALA A 71 5.44 -6.34 -22.92
CA ALA A 71 4.60 -6.86 -21.85
C ALA A 71 5.28 -6.75 -20.49
N VAL A 72 6.58 -7.07 -20.38
CA VAL A 72 7.35 -6.91 -19.13
C VAL A 72 7.39 -5.45 -18.69
N VAL A 73 7.61 -4.50 -19.60
CA VAL A 73 7.61 -3.05 -19.28
C VAL A 73 6.27 -2.62 -18.68
N PHE A 74 5.15 -3.08 -19.26
CA PHE A 74 3.83 -2.78 -18.71
C PHE A 74 3.54 -3.52 -17.40
N CYS A 75 4.03 -4.76 -17.21
CA CYS A 75 3.93 -5.45 -15.92
C CYS A 75 4.66 -4.70 -14.80
N THR A 76 5.89 -4.23 -15.04
CA THR A 76 6.63 -3.39 -14.09
C THR A 76 5.87 -2.10 -13.80
N THR A 77 5.30 -1.47 -14.84
CA THR A 77 4.49 -0.24 -14.69
C THR A 77 3.27 -0.49 -13.81
N THR A 78 2.55 -1.60 -14.00
CA THR A 78 1.45 -2.02 -13.13
C THR A 78 1.91 -2.16 -11.69
N ILE A 79 2.98 -2.92 -11.42
CA ILE A 79 3.50 -3.12 -10.06
C ILE A 79 3.84 -1.78 -9.39
N GLU A 80 4.53 -0.89 -10.10
CA GLU A 80 4.88 0.43 -9.59
C GLU A 80 3.65 1.30 -9.29
N LEU A 81 2.65 1.32 -10.19
CA LEU A 81 1.41 2.09 -9.99
C LEU A 81 0.56 1.53 -8.84
N LEU A 82 0.50 0.21 -8.68
CA LEU A 82 -0.19 -0.44 -7.56
C LEU A 82 0.48 -0.06 -6.24
N LEU A 83 1.78 -0.28 -6.10
CA LEU A 83 2.45 -0.06 -4.82
C LEU A 83 2.59 1.43 -4.48
N LYS A 84 2.89 2.28 -5.47
CA LYS A 84 3.17 3.70 -5.24
C LYS A 84 1.93 4.57 -5.33
N ALA A 85 1.25 4.56 -6.47
CA ALA A 85 0.14 5.49 -6.72
C ALA A 85 -1.14 5.04 -6.03
N THR A 86 -1.35 3.73 -5.92
CA THR A 86 -2.59 3.18 -5.35
C THR A 86 -2.50 2.95 -3.85
N LEU A 87 -1.35 2.52 -3.32
CA LEU A 87 -1.21 2.29 -1.87
C LEU A 87 -0.45 3.41 -1.18
N LEU A 88 0.83 3.59 -1.52
CA LEU A 88 1.70 4.46 -0.73
C LEU A 88 1.22 5.91 -0.67
N GLN A 89 0.93 6.51 -1.83
CA GLN A 89 0.53 7.91 -1.90
C GLN A 89 -0.76 8.17 -1.10
N PRO A 90 -1.87 7.44 -1.34
CA PRO A 90 -3.10 7.58 -0.54
C PRO A 90 -2.89 7.40 0.96
N ILE A 91 -2.12 6.39 1.36
CA ILE A 91 -1.82 6.12 2.76
C ILE A 91 -1.06 7.28 3.39
N VAL A 92 -0.01 7.78 2.73
CA VAL A 92 0.74 8.95 3.18
C VAL A 92 -0.15 10.18 3.30
N TYR A 93 -1.06 10.41 2.35
CA TYR A 93 -2.03 11.50 2.41
C TYR A 93 -2.99 11.36 3.60
N GLY A 94 -3.50 10.16 3.87
CA GLY A 94 -4.37 9.90 5.02
C GLY A 94 -3.67 10.07 6.37
N LEU A 95 -2.36 9.84 6.41
CA LEU A 95 -1.55 9.83 7.63
C LEU A 95 -0.78 11.13 7.91
N VAL A 96 -0.78 12.12 7.01
CA VAL A 96 0.00 13.37 7.14
C VAL A 96 -0.33 14.18 8.40
N HIS A 97 -1.46 13.90 9.05
CA HIS A 97 -1.91 14.53 10.29
C HIS A 97 -1.61 13.70 11.55
N ASN A 98 -0.79 12.64 11.44
CA ASN A 98 -0.31 11.83 12.57
C ASN A 98 1.15 12.18 12.86
N ASP A 99 1.40 12.79 14.03
CA ASP A 99 2.72 13.32 14.42
C ASP A 99 3.83 12.26 14.43
N GLY A 100 3.52 10.99 14.75
CA GLY A 100 4.50 9.90 14.75
C GLY A 100 4.90 9.44 13.34
N LEU A 101 3.99 9.57 12.37
CA LEU A 101 4.18 9.16 10.97
C LEU A 101 4.70 10.29 10.08
N ALA A 102 4.53 11.55 10.49
CA ALA A 102 5.13 12.70 9.84
C ALA A 102 6.67 12.60 9.81
N ASP A 103 7.31 12.14 10.89
CA ASP A 103 8.76 11.90 10.94
C ASP A 103 9.21 10.79 9.97
N ILE A 104 8.39 9.75 9.79
CA ILE A 104 8.61 8.68 8.82
C ILE A 104 8.52 9.23 7.38
N ILE A 105 7.50 10.04 7.08
CA ILE A 105 7.33 10.69 5.78
C ILE A 105 8.52 11.61 5.49
N VAL A 106 8.98 12.41 6.46
CA VAL A 106 10.12 13.34 6.31
C VAL A 106 11.42 12.56 6.07
N LYS A 107 11.71 11.53 6.88
CA LYS A 107 12.91 10.67 6.70
C LYS A 107 12.93 9.97 5.34
N HIS A 108 11.75 9.56 4.86
CA HIS A 108 11.61 8.87 3.57
C HIS A 108 11.25 9.79 2.40
N ALA A 109 11.09 11.10 2.56
CA ALA A 109 10.94 12.03 1.43
C ALA A 109 12.30 12.62 1.01
N VAL A 110 13.23 12.81 1.96
CA VAL A 110 14.46 13.62 1.77
C VAL A 110 15.69 12.85 1.24
N GLY A 111 15.73 11.49 1.22
CA GLY A 111 16.96 10.74 0.84
C GLY A 111 16.82 9.61 -0.19
N GLN A 112 17.21 9.82 -1.47
CA GLN A 112 17.37 8.89 -2.63
C GLN A 112 16.21 8.04 -3.23
N THR A 113 16.02 8.10 -4.56
CA THR A 113 14.99 7.42 -5.37
C THR A 113 15.19 5.90 -5.50
N GLY A 114 14.15 5.07 -5.31
CA GLY A 114 14.20 3.62 -5.64
C GLY A 114 13.13 2.76 -4.95
N PHE A 115 12.91 1.54 -5.49
CA PHE A 115 11.94 0.54 -4.99
C PHE A 115 12.22 0.08 -3.55
N ASP A 116 13.50 -0.03 -3.18
CA ASP A 116 13.93 -0.41 -1.83
C ASP A 116 13.46 0.60 -0.74
N ARG A 117 13.21 1.87 -1.10
CA ARG A 117 12.62 2.86 -0.17
C ARG A 117 11.14 2.57 0.11
N TYR A 118 10.40 2.13 -0.91
CA TYR A 118 8.98 1.79 -0.78
C TYR A 118 8.78 0.54 0.07
N ARG A 119 9.64 -0.46 -0.07
CA ARG A 119 9.61 -1.70 0.73
C ARG A 119 9.56 -1.41 2.23
N ASN A 120 10.53 -0.68 2.77
CA ASN A 120 10.62 -0.48 4.21
C ASN A 120 9.46 0.36 4.77
N LEU A 121 9.03 1.38 4.02
CA LEU A 121 7.92 2.23 4.40
C LEU A 121 6.59 1.46 4.35
N LEU A 122 6.33 0.75 3.25
CA LEU A 122 5.15 -0.09 3.08
C LEU A 122 5.10 -1.21 4.12
N SER A 123 6.22 -1.91 4.40
CA SER A 123 6.26 -2.97 5.42
C SER A 123 5.92 -2.46 6.82
N ARG A 124 6.39 -1.27 7.19
CA ARG A 124 6.05 -0.66 8.50
C ARG A 124 4.59 -0.20 8.54
N LEU A 125 4.15 0.50 7.50
CA LEU A 125 2.77 0.97 7.40
C LEU A 125 1.77 -0.18 7.44
N PHE A 126 2.04 -1.28 6.72
CA PHE A 126 1.11 -2.42 6.71
C PHE A 126 1.13 -3.23 7.98
N ARG A 127 2.28 -3.32 8.66
CA ARG A 127 2.33 -3.91 10.01
C ARG A 127 1.52 -3.08 11.01
N GLU A 128 1.61 -1.76 10.95
CA GLU A 128 0.88 -0.86 11.84
C GLU A 128 -0.63 -0.78 11.54
N LEU A 129 -1.02 -0.83 10.26
CA LEU A 129 -2.41 -0.62 9.85
C LEU A 129 -3.24 -1.90 9.72
N ALA A 130 -2.59 -3.04 9.48
CA ALA A 130 -3.27 -4.24 9.04
C ALA A 130 -2.67 -5.55 9.58
N ASP A 131 -1.69 -5.47 10.48
CA ASP A 131 -0.87 -6.60 10.95
C ASP A 131 -0.31 -7.45 9.78
N LEU A 132 -0.11 -6.81 8.62
CA LEU A 132 0.31 -7.45 7.38
C LEU A 132 1.80 -7.24 7.17
N ASP A 133 2.56 -8.34 7.15
CA ASP A 133 3.97 -8.31 6.78
C ASP A 133 4.17 -8.61 5.30
N ILE A 134 4.07 -7.57 4.47
CA ILE A 134 4.30 -7.67 3.02
C ILE A 134 5.71 -8.16 2.65
N SER A 135 6.68 -8.15 3.58
CA SER A 135 8.04 -8.61 3.30
C SER A 135 8.13 -10.14 3.21
N ASN A 136 7.10 -10.86 3.69
CA ASN A 136 7.01 -12.32 3.65
C ASN A 136 5.88 -12.84 2.76
N VAL A 137 5.10 -11.96 2.13
CA VAL A 137 4.05 -12.38 1.18
C VAL A 137 4.70 -13.03 -0.02
N SER A 138 4.26 -14.23 -0.39
CA SER A 138 4.73 -14.96 -1.57
C SER A 138 3.55 -15.51 -2.37
N ARG A 139 3.82 -15.88 -3.63
CA ARG A 139 2.84 -16.61 -4.45
C ARG A 139 2.72 -18.06 -3.99
N ASP A 140 1.57 -18.66 -4.25
CA ASP A 140 1.32 -20.06 -3.88
C ASP A 140 2.36 -20.97 -4.56
N GLY A 141 3.05 -21.79 -3.76
CA GLY A 141 4.12 -22.67 -4.24
C GLY A 141 5.48 -22.00 -4.49
N VAL A 142 5.62 -20.69 -4.23
CA VAL A 142 6.87 -19.94 -4.40
C VAL A 142 7.39 -19.50 -3.03
N SER A 143 8.66 -19.80 -2.74
CA SER A 143 9.30 -19.44 -1.47
C SER A 143 9.95 -18.06 -1.46
N VAL A 144 10.05 -17.42 -2.63
CA VAL A 144 10.61 -16.08 -2.78
C VAL A 144 9.51 -15.08 -2.43
N ALA A 145 9.85 -14.06 -1.64
CA ALA A 145 8.92 -12.98 -1.33
C ALA A 145 8.54 -12.22 -2.61
N LEU A 146 7.27 -11.87 -2.74
CA LEU A 146 6.68 -11.19 -3.88
C LEU A 146 7.34 -9.83 -4.14
N ILE A 147 7.84 -9.19 -3.08
CA ILE A 147 8.62 -7.94 -3.19
C ILE A 147 9.97 -8.17 -3.91
N ASP A 148 10.62 -9.31 -3.68
CA ASP A 148 11.87 -9.65 -4.34
C ASP A 148 11.62 -10.12 -5.78
N GLU A 149 10.50 -10.81 -6.03
CA GLU A 149 10.04 -11.10 -7.40
C GLU A 149 9.79 -9.79 -8.18
N SER A 150 9.11 -8.82 -7.57
CA SER A 150 8.85 -7.49 -8.15
C SER A 150 10.14 -6.75 -8.50
N ARG A 151 11.15 -6.85 -7.64
CA ARG A 151 12.49 -6.29 -7.91
C ARG A 151 13.14 -6.94 -9.12
N ARG A 152 13.10 -8.27 -9.24
CA ARG A 152 13.64 -8.98 -10.40
C ARG A 152 12.94 -8.57 -11.71
N VAL A 153 11.62 -8.37 -11.66
CA VAL A 153 10.85 -7.85 -12.80
C VAL A 153 11.29 -6.43 -13.16
N GLN A 154 11.55 -5.57 -12.18
CA GLN A 154 12.09 -4.23 -12.40
C GLN A 154 13.50 -4.25 -13.01
N ASP A 155 14.37 -5.14 -12.53
CA ASP A 155 15.72 -5.32 -13.07
C ASP A 155 15.67 -5.78 -14.54
N LEU A 156 14.79 -6.74 -14.86
CA LEU A 156 14.57 -7.20 -16.23
C LEU A 156 14.06 -6.06 -17.13
N ARG A 157 13.12 -5.24 -16.64
CA ARG A 157 12.65 -4.04 -17.36
C ARG A 157 13.79 -3.07 -17.63
N ASN A 158 14.65 -2.83 -16.64
CA ASN A 158 15.79 -1.94 -16.78
C ASN A 158 16.74 -2.47 -17.87
N ASP A 159 16.98 -3.77 -17.93
CA ASP A 159 17.79 -4.38 -18.99
C ASP A 159 17.13 -4.26 -20.37
N ILE A 160 15.81 -4.45 -20.46
CA ILE A 160 15.06 -4.26 -21.72
C ILE A 160 15.19 -2.82 -22.22
N ILE A 161 14.91 -1.83 -21.37
CA ILE A 161 14.86 -0.41 -21.77
C ILE A 161 16.26 0.16 -21.98
N HIS A 162 17.20 -0.12 -21.08
CA HIS A 162 18.50 0.53 -21.07
C HIS A 162 19.58 -0.24 -21.82
N LYS A 163 19.43 -1.55 -22.00
CA LYS A 163 20.41 -2.40 -22.69
C LYS A 163 19.88 -3.04 -23.97
N GLY A 164 18.61 -2.82 -24.32
CA GLY A 164 17.99 -3.45 -25.49
C GLY A 164 17.82 -4.96 -25.35
N HIS A 165 17.77 -5.47 -24.13
CA HIS A 165 17.61 -6.90 -23.87
C HIS A 165 16.25 -7.42 -24.37
N ALA A 166 16.24 -8.59 -24.99
CA ALA A 166 15.01 -9.31 -25.37
C ALA A 166 14.71 -10.38 -24.33
N CYS A 167 13.44 -10.57 -24.00
CA CYS A 167 13.00 -11.65 -23.10
C CYS A 167 12.11 -12.64 -23.83
N ASP A 168 12.03 -13.86 -23.29
CA ASP A 168 11.19 -14.92 -23.82
C ASP A 168 9.76 -14.89 -23.23
N ALA A 169 8.92 -15.79 -23.74
CA ALA A 169 7.55 -15.92 -23.28
C ALA A 169 7.46 -16.28 -21.78
N ALA A 170 8.39 -17.09 -21.28
CA ALA A 170 8.40 -17.52 -19.88
C ALA A 170 8.71 -16.37 -18.92
N ALA A 171 9.66 -15.51 -19.27
CA ALA A 171 9.97 -14.30 -18.50
C ALA A 171 8.80 -13.31 -18.51
N ALA A 172 8.12 -13.15 -19.66
CA ALA A 172 6.92 -12.31 -19.75
C ALA A 172 5.74 -12.88 -18.94
N GLU A 173 5.54 -14.20 -18.94
CA GLU A 173 4.53 -14.86 -18.11
C GLU A 173 4.83 -14.66 -16.62
N ASN A 174 6.08 -14.88 -16.21
CA ASN A 174 6.48 -14.66 -14.82
C ASN A 174 6.26 -13.21 -14.37
N ALA A 175 6.63 -12.23 -15.20
CA ALA A 175 6.39 -10.82 -14.89
C ALA A 175 4.88 -10.50 -14.74
N PHE A 176 4.05 -11.12 -15.58
CA PHE A 176 2.59 -10.98 -15.52
C PHE A 176 2.02 -11.60 -14.24
N ASP A 177 2.43 -12.82 -13.88
CA ASP A 177 2.03 -13.50 -12.65
C ASP A 177 2.39 -12.70 -11.40
N VAL A 178 3.58 -12.10 -11.39
CA VAL A 178 4.03 -11.24 -10.29
C VAL A 178 3.16 -9.99 -10.19
N ALA A 179 2.83 -9.35 -11.32
CA ALA A 179 1.95 -8.17 -11.32
C ALA A 179 0.53 -8.49 -10.83
N VAL A 180 -0.03 -9.63 -11.24
CA VAL A 180 -1.33 -10.13 -10.74
C VAL A 180 -1.27 -10.43 -9.25
N ALA A 181 -0.21 -11.11 -8.79
CA ALA A 181 -0.06 -11.43 -7.38
C ALA A 181 0.11 -10.17 -6.51
N VAL A 182 0.76 -9.11 -6.99
CA VAL A 182 0.84 -7.82 -6.27
C VAL A 182 -0.55 -7.21 -6.11
N PHE A 183 -1.40 -7.30 -7.14
CA PHE A 183 -2.78 -6.87 -7.03
C PHE A 183 -3.55 -7.73 -6.00
N ASP A 184 -3.54 -9.06 -6.16
CA ASP A 184 -4.38 -9.96 -5.36
C ASP A 184 -3.92 -10.10 -3.90
N LYS A 185 -2.62 -10.23 -3.65
CA LYS A 185 -2.06 -10.59 -2.33
C LYS A 185 -1.54 -9.39 -1.52
N ILE A 186 -1.50 -8.20 -2.12
CA ILE A 186 -1.06 -6.98 -1.42
C ILE A 186 -2.15 -5.92 -1.52
N VAL A 187 -2.52 -5.50 -2.72
CA VAL A 187 -3.42 -4.35 -2.90
C VAL A 187 -4.82 -4.67 -2.37
N VAL A 188 -5.38 -5.81 -2.73
CA VAL A 188 -6.72 -6.22 -2.27
C VAL A 188 -6.73 -6.38 -0.74
N ASP A 189 -5.76 -7.11 -0.17
CA ASP A 189 -5.67 -7.36 1.27
C ASP A 189 -5.55 -6.05 2.08
N VAL A 190 -4.75 -5.11 1.60
CA VAL A 190 -4.59 -3.79 2.23
C VAL A 190 -5.87 -2.96 2.15
N LEU A 191 -6.53 -2.94 0.99
CA LEU A 191 -7.80 -2.20 0.85
C LEU A 191 -8.88 -2.83 1.74
N TRP A 192 -8.89 -4.16 1.84
CA TRP A 192 -9.81 -4.89 2.70
C TRP A 192 -9.58 -4.62 4.18
N SER A 193 -8.33 -4.49 4.63
CA SER A 193 -8.01 -4.21 6.03
C SER A 193 -8.51 -2.84 6.50
N ILE A 194 -8.68 -1.90 5.58
CA ILE A 194 -9.24 -0.56 5.86
C ILE A 194 -10.73 -0.44 5.49
N GLY A 195 -11.42 -1.56 5.21
CA GLY A 195 -12.87 -1.58 4.97
C GLY A 195 -13.29 -1.19 3.55
N LEU A 196 -12.37 -1.25 2.59
CA LEU A 196 -12.63 -0.99 1.18
C LEU A 196 -12.62 -2.29 0.36
N ALA A 197 -13.15 -2.23 -0.86
CA ALA A 197 -13.13 -3.31 -1.84
C ALA A 197 -12.82 -2.74 -3.23
N VAL A 198 -12.28 -3.61 -4.09
CA VAL A 198 -12.04 -3.30 -5.50
C VAL A 198 -13.19 -3.87 -6.33
N GLY A 199 -14.01 -2.98 -6.89
CA GLY A 199 -15.06 -3.30 -7.82
C GLY A 199 -14.57 -3.34 -9.27
N GLU A 200 -15.53 -3.29 -10.20
CA GLU A 200 -15.24 -3.36 -11.64
C GLU A 200 -14.24 -2.28 -12.06
N LYS A 201 -13.34 -2.61 -13.00
CA LYS A 201 -12.44 -1.64 -13.63
C LYS A 201 -11.48 -0.93 -12.66
N GLY A 202 -11.23 -1.50 -11.48
CA GLY A 202 -10.36 -0.92 -10.45
C GLY A 202 -11.02 0.20 -9.64
N ARG A 203 -12.35 0.29 -9.65
CA ARG A 203 -13.07 1.25 -8.80
C ARG A 203 -12.98 0.81 -7.35
N ILE A 204 -12.56 1.70 -6.46
CA ILE A 204 -12.48 1.44 -5.02
C ILE A 204 -13.75 1.95 -4.36
N GLU A 205 -14.38 1.10 -3.53
CA GLU A 205 -15.64 1.39 -2.86
C GLU A 205 -15.67 0.81 -1.44
N ARG A 206 -16.67 1.18 -0.64
CA ARG A 206 -16.84 0.60 0.70
C ARG A 206 -17.17 -0.88 0.59
N ARG A 207 -16.53 -1.68 1.42
CA ARG A 207 -16.87 -3.10 1.54
C ARG A 207 -18.28 -3.24 2.10
N GLN A 208 -19.17 -3.89 1.35
CA GLN A 208 -20.47 -4.30 1.87
C GLN A 208 -20.29 -5.63 2.60
N PHE A 209 -20.47 -5.63 3.92
CA PHE A 209 -20.59 -6.88 4.68
C PHE A 209 -21.99 -7.43 4.42
N THR A 210 -22.05 -8.57 3.73
CA THR A 210 -23.29 -9.36 3.60
C THR A 210 -23.20 -10.54 4.55
#